data_AF-A0A5C1EAZ3-F1
#
_entry.id   AF-A0A5C1EAZ3-F1
#
_cell.length_a   1.000
_cell.length_b   1.000
_cell.length_c   1.000
_cell.angle_alpha   90.00
_cell.angle_beta   90.00
_cell.angle_gamma   90.00
#
_symmetry.space_group_name_H-M   'P 1'
#
loop_
_entity.id
_entity.type
_entity.pdbx_description
1 polymer ?
#
loop_
_entity_poly.entity_id
_entity_poly.type
_entity_poly.pdbx_seq_one_letter_code
_entity_poly.pdbx_strand_id
1 'polypeptide(L)'
;MTRTLLIVTALASALLSGCASQGGRYHWGDYEQSLYSYYKAPTDLNGFALSLEDSIKQGETLGKRVAPGLYAELGYLLMLQGKKEQAIVLFEKERSLWPQSTQLMTTMIRLASEAPKGEPSQALVPAATVAEAENNAKK
;
A
#
# COMPACT_ATOMS: atom_id res chain seq x y z
N MET A 1 -37.62 39.20 -0.20
CA MET A 1 -36.72 38.55 0.80
C MET A 1 -36.68 37.03 0.66
N THR A 2 -37.82 36.34 0.49
CA THR A 2 -37.89 34.87 0.29
C THR A 2 -37.18 34.34 -0.97
N ARG A 3 -37.24 35.08 -2.09
CA ARG A 3 -36.55 34.71 -3.35
C ARG A 3 -35.03 34.72 -3.23
N THR A 4 -34.47 35.69 -2.50
CA THR A 4 -33.01 35.80 -2.29
C THR A 4 -32.50 34.70 -1.37
N LEU A 5 -33.29 34.32 -0.37
CA LEU A 5 -32.98 33.21 0.54
C LEU A 5 -32.86 31.89 -0.23
N LEU A 6 -33.80 31.60 -1.13
CA LEU A 6 -33.78 30.38 -1.97
C LEU A 6 -32.54 30.26 -2.86
N ILE A 7 -32.04 31.38 -3.39
CA ILE A 7 -30.83 31.39 -4.24
C ILE A 7 -29.58 31.10 -3.41
N VAL A 8 -29.48 31.66 -2.20
CA VAL A 8 -28.35 31.42 -1.29
C VAL A 8 -28.32 29.96 -0.84
N THR A 9 -29.48 29.37 -0.51
CA THR A 9 -29.57 27.96 -0.12
C THR A 9 -29.21 27.02 -1.27
N ALA A 10 -29.63 27.33 -2.51
CA ALA A 10 -29.28 26.55 -3.69
C ALA A 10 -27.77 26.60 -4.00
N LEU A 11 -27.15 27.79 -3.87
CA LEU A 11 -25.72 27.96 -4.10
C LEU A 11 -24.87 27.25 -3.03
N ALA A 12 -25.29 27.30 -1.77
CA ALA A 12 -24.66 26.57 -0.67
C ALA A 12 -24.71 25.04 -0.88
N SER A 13 -25.81 24.52 -1.42
CA SER A 13 -25.97 23.08 -1.69
C SER A 13 -25.06 22.59 -2.82
N ALA A 14 -24.80 23.43 -3.83
CA ALA A 14 -23.89 23.10 -4.93
C ALA A 14 -22.43 22.97 -4.48
N LEU A 15 -21.99 23.78 -3.50
CA LEU A 15 -20.64 23.75 -2.95
C LEU A 15 -20.31 22.45 -2.19
N LEU A 16 -21.33 21.70 -1.72
CA LEU A 16 -21.14 20.44 -0.99
C LEU A 16 -21.01 19.21 -1.90
N SER A 17 -21.19 19.35 -3.22
CA SER A 17 -21.19 18.21 -4.16
C SER A 17 -19.79 17.77 -4.65
N GLY A 18 -18.71 18.29 -4.09
CA GLY A 18 -17.34 18.07 -4.57
C GLY A 18 -16.57 16.85 -4.02
N CYS A 19 -17.14 16.05 -3.10
CA CYS A 19 -16.35 15.06 -2.33
C CYS A 19 -16.64 13.58 -2.66
N ALA A 20 -16.94 13.25 -3.92
CA ALA A 20 -17.10 11.84 -4.30
C ALA A 20 -16.59 11.58 -5.73
N SER A 21 -15.27 11.50 -5.89
CA SER A 21 -14.67 10.87 -7.09
C SER A 21 -14.95 9.37 -7.03
N GLN A 22 -16.05 8.93 -7.63
CA GLN A 22 -16.48 7.51 -7.63
C GLN A 22 -15.62 6.57 -8.51
N GLY A 23 -14.56 7.08 -9.15
CA GLY A 23 -13.59 6.29 -9.89
C GLY A 23 -12.21 6.42 -9.26
N GLY A 24 -11.67 5.34 -8.71
CA GLY A 24 -10.28 5.29 -8.28
C GLY A 24 -9.36 5.52 -9.47
N ARG A 25 -8.57 6.60 -9.46
CA ARG A 25 -7.55 6.90 -10.48
C ARG A 25 -6.53 5.76 -10.64
N TYR A 26 -6.39 4.95 -9.60
CA TYR A 26 -5.42 3.89 -9.50
C TYR A 26 -6.10 2.54 -9.23
N HIS A 27 -5.46 1.48 -9.67
CA HIS A 27 -5.90 0.13 -9.41
C HIS A 27 -5.24 -0.39 -8.12
N TRP A 28 -6.08 -0.61 -7.11
CA TRP A 28 -5.68 -1.13 -5.79
C TRP A 28 -5.88 -2.64 -5.67
N GLY A 29 -6.67 -3.26 -6.55
CA GLY A 29 -7.08 -4.66 -6.41
C GLY A 29 -7.67 -4.93 -5.03
N ASP A 30 -7.23 -6.02 -4.40
CA ASP A 30 -7.67 -6.45 -3.06
C ASP A 30 -6.71 -5.97 -1.94
N TYR A 31 -5.93 -4.92 -2.20
CA TYR A 31 -4.92 -4.40 -1.27
C TYR A 31 -5.46 -4.18 0.14
N GLU A 32 -6.54 -3.42 0.30
CA GLU A 32 -7.08 -3.08 1.63
C GLU A 32 -7.49 -4.33 2.41
N GLN A 33 -8.20 -5.24 1.75
CA GLN A 33 -8.70 -6.46 2.37
C GLN A 33 -7.57 -7.41 2.73
N SER A 34 -6.59 -7.58 1.85
CA SER A 34 -5.44 -8.46 2.07
C SER A 34 -4.48 -7.91 3.12
N LEU A 35 -4.26 -6.58 3.15
CA LEU A 35 -3.50 -5.90 4.19
C LEU A 35 -4.17 -6.06 5.56
N TYR A 36 -5.49 -5.87 5.63
CA TYR A 36 -6.25 -6.06 6.88
C TYR A 36 -6.16 -7.51 7.39
N SER A 37 -6.29 -8.49 6.49
CA SER A 37 -6.12 -9.91 6.83
C SER A 37 -4.70 -10.19 7.34
N TYR A 38 -3.68 -9.64 6.68
CA TYR A 38 -2.28 -9.76 7.10
C TYR A 38 -2.05 -9.14 8.49
N TYR A 39 -2.61 -7.97 8.77
CA TYR A 39 -2.48 -7.36 10.11
C TYR A 39 -3.12 -8.22 11.22
N LYS A 40 -4.21 -8.91 10.92
CA LYS A 40 -4.84 -9.84 11.89
C LYS A 40 -4.03 -11.11 12.12
N ALA A 41 -3.36 -11.60 11.09
CA ALA A 41 -2.58 -12.82 11.10
C ALA A 41 -1.26 -12.62 10.32
N PRO A 42 -0.24 -11.99 10.94
CA PRO A 42 0.98 -11.58 10.24
C PRO A 42 1.91 -12.75 9.85
N THR A 43 1.49 -13.99 10.12
CA THR A 43 2.23 -15.20 9.77
C THR A 43 2.10 -15.55 8.29
N ASP A 44 1.10 -15.04 7.57
CA ASP A 44 0.87 -15.33 6.15
C ASP A 44 1.46 -14.26 5.20
N LEU A 45 2.78 -14.09 5.27
CA LEU A 45 3.54 -13.22 4.35
C LEU A 45 3.39 -13.63 2.88
N ASN A 46 3.27 -14.93 2.62
CA ASN A 46 3.19 -15.46 1.25
C ASN A 46 1.82 -15.18 0.63
N GLY A 47 0.72 -15.39 1.38
CA GLY A 47 -0.62 -15.05 0.93
C GLY A 47 -0.76 -13.56 0.66
N PHE A 48 -0.20 -12.70 1.51
CA PHE A 48 -0.20 -11.26 1.27
C PHE A 48 0.60 -10.88 0.01
N ALA A 49 1.80 -11.44 -0.18
CA ALA A 49 2.60 -11.22 -1.38
C ALA A 49 1.88 -11.65 -2.66
N LEU A 50 1.20 -12.81 -2.65
CA LEU A 50 0.42 -13.30 -3.79
C LEU A 50 -0.76 -12.37 -4.12
N SER A 51 -1.47 -11.85 -3.11
CA SER A 51 -2.55 -10.87 -3.30
C SER A 51 -2.05 -9.57 -3.95
N LEU A 52 -0.88 -9.09 -3.52
CA LEU A 52 -0.22 -7.92 -4.12
C LEU A 52 0.18 -8.20 -5.58
N GLU A 53 0.79 -9.35 -5.86
CA GLU A 53 1.18 -9.73 -7.21
C GLU A 53 -0.03 -9.81 -8.15
N ASP A 54 -1.14 -10.39 -7.70
CA ASP A 54 -2.37 -10.47 -8.49
C ASP A 54 -2.97 -9.07 -8.73
N SER A 55 -3.03 -8.23 -7.70
CA SER A 55 -3.50 -6.84 -7.81
C SER A 55 -2.65 -6.04 -8.81
N ILE A 56 -1.32 -6.19 -8.76
CA ILE A 56 -0.39 -5.57 -9.70
C ILE A 56 -0.67 -6.07 -11.13
N LYS A 57 -0.74 -7.39 -11.32
CA LYS A 57 -0.96 -8.02 -12.62
C LYS A 57 -2.29 -7.62 -13.24
N GLN A 58 -3.36 -7.57 -12.45
CA GLN A 58 -4.67 -7.08 -12.89
C GLN A 58 -4.57 -5.63 -13.36
N GLY A 59 -3.94 -4.75 -12.58
CA GLY A 59 -3.75 -3.34 -12.94
C GLY A 59 -3.01 -3.18 -14.26
N GLU A 60 -1.90 -3.90 -14.44
CA GLU A 60 -1.11 -3.89 -15.67
C GLU A 60 -1.89 -4.43 -16.87
N THR A 61 -2.59 -5.55 -16.71
CA THR A 61 -3.39 -6.17 -17.78
C THR A 61 -4.55 -5.27 -18.22
N LEU A 62 -5.16 -4.56 -17.28
CA LEU A 62 -6.24 -3.62 -17.55
C LEU A 62 -5.75 -2.27 -18.10
N GLY A 63 -4.43 -2.07 -18.24
CA GLY A 63 -3.84 -0.79 -18.64
C GLY A 63 -4.09 0.34 -17.63
N LYS A 64 -4.42 0.00 -16.38
CA LYS A 64 -4.62 0.95 -15.29
C LYS A 64 -3.30 1.18 -14.57
N ARG A 65 -3.11 2.40 -14.05
CA ARG A 65 -1.97 2.66 -13.16
C ARG A 65 -2.18 1.90 -11.85
N VAL A 66 -1.33 0.91 -11.59
CA VAL A 66 -1.19 0.26 -10.28
C VAL A 66 -0.94 1.32 -9.23
N ALA A 67 -1.64 1.27 -8.09
CA ALA A 67 -1.58 2.36 -7.13
C ALA A 67 -0.18 2.56 -6.50
N PRO A 68 0.12 3.79 -6.04
CA PRO A 68 1.38 4.09 -5.37
C PRO A 68 1.61 3.16 -4.20
N GLY A 69 2.83 2.65 -4.07
CA GLY A 69 3.25 1.79 -2.97
C GLY A 69 3.09 0.29 -3.21
N LEU A 70 2.22 -0.19 -4.12
CA LEU A 70 2.05 -1.65 -4.29
C LEU A 70 3.33 -2.34 -4.77
N TYR A 71 4.07 -1.75 -5.71
CA TYR A 71 5.36 -2.31 -6.14
C TYR A 71 6.39 -2.25 -5.01
N ALA A 72 6.41 -1.15 -4.23
CA ALA A 72 7.29 -1.03 -3.07
C ALA A 72 6.99 -2.09 -2.00
N GLU A 73 5.72 -2.32 -1.68
CA GLU A 73 5.29 -3.29 -0.68
C GLU A 73 5.67 -4.71 -1.10
N LEU A 74 5.32 -5.11 -2.34
CA LEU A 74 5.71 -6.42 -2.85
C LEU A 74 7.24 -6.57 -2.92
N GLY A 75 7.96 -5.52 -3.35
CA GLY A 75 9.42 -5.51 -3.36
C GLY A 75 10.01 -5.71 -1.97
N TYR A 76 9.43 -5.07 -0.96
CA TYR A 76 9.84 -5.25 0.44
C TYR A 76 9.62 -6.69 0.92
N LEU A 77 8.46 -7.28 0.65
CA LEU A 77 8.18 -8.68 0.99
C LEU A 77 9.16 -9.65 0.31
N LEU A 78 9.45 -9.44 -0.97
CA LEU A 78 10.43 -10.26 -1.70
C LEU A 78 11.84 -10.09 -1.12
N MET A 79 12.20 -8.88 -0.69
CA MET A 79 13.48 -8.63 -0.02
C MET A 79 13.58 -9.39 1.31
N LEU A 80 12.51 -9.42 2.13
CA LEU A 80 12.44 -10.22 3.35
C LEU A 80 12.56 -11.73 3.09
N GLN A 81 12.08 -12.19 1.93
CA GLN A 81 12.23 -13.58 1.47
C GLN A 81 13.61 -13.88 0.85
N GLY A 82 14.53 -12.91 0.82
CA GLY A 82 15.85 -13.05 0.20
C GLY A 82 15.87 -12.95 -1.33
N LYS A 83 14.73 -12.67 -1.98
CA LYS A 83 14.59 -12.53 -3.44
C LYS A 83 14.95 -11.11 -3.89
N LYS A 84 16.19 -10.70 -3.62
CA LYS A 84 16.67 -9.32 -3.76
C LYS A 84 16.60 -8.77 -5.18
N GLU A 85 16.93 -9.58 -6.18
CA GLU A 85 16.92 -9.17 -7.59
C GLU A 85 15.50 -8.82 -8.05
N GLN A 86 14.51 -9.63 -7.63
CA GLN A 86 13.11 -9.38 -7.93
C GLN A 86 12.59 -8.14 -7.19
N ALA A 87 13.01 -7.94 -5.95
CA ALA A 87 12.71 -6.74 -5.18
C ALA A 87 13.23 -5.46 -5.87
N ILE A 88 14.48 -5.47 -6.35
CA ILE A 88 15.08 -4.34 -7.08
C ILE A 88 14.26 -3.98 -8.32
N VAL A 89 13.82 -4.97 -9.11
CA VAL A 89 12.97 -4.75 -10.29
C VAL A 89 11.67 -4.02 -9.90
N LEU A 90 11.04 -4.41 -8.80
CA LEU A 90 9.82 -3.76 -8.33
C LEU A 90 10.06 -2.35 -7.79
N PHE A 91 11.15 -2.13 -7.04
CA PHE A 91 11.51 -0.79 -6.57
C PHE A 91 11.83 0.17 -7.72
N GLU A 92 12.48 -0.32 -8.77
CA GLU A 92 12.72 0.45 -10.00
C GLU A 92 11.41 0.84 -10.70
N LYS A 93 10.45 -0.09 -10.74
CA LYS A 93 9.12 0.14 -11.32
C LYS A 93 8.34 1.18 -10.51
N GLU A 94 8.34 1.07 -9.19
CA GLU A 94 7.75 2.08 -8.29
C GLU A 94 8.39 3.45 -8.53
N ARG A 95 9.72 3.53 -8.52
CA ARG A 95 10.49 4.77 -8.73
C ARG A 95 10.14 5.44 -10.05
N SER A 96 10.01 4.65 -11.12
CA SER A 96 9.68 5.15 -12.45
C SER A 96 8.23 5.61 -12.55
N LEU A 97 7.28 4.90 -11.93
CA LEU A 97 5.86 5.21 -12.03
C LEU A 97 5.46 6.35 -11.07
N TRP A 98 6.15 6.45 -9.93
CA TRP A 98 5.84 7.35 -8.82
C TRP A 98 7.08 8.16 -8.42
N PRO A 99 7.34 9.30 -9.09
CA PRO A 99 8.53 10.13 -8.81
C PRO A 99 8.66 10.59 -7.36
N GLN A 100 7.54 10.68 -6.63
CA GLN A 100 7.51 11.04 -5.21
C GLN A 100 8.20 9.99 -4.33
N SER A 101 8.28 8.73 -4.78
CA SER A 101 8.92 7.63 -4.07
C SER A 101 10.44 7.55 -4.30
N THR A 102 11.01 8.38 -5.17
CA THR A 102 12.38 8.23 -5.70
C THR A 102 13.44 8.08 -4.61
N GLN A 103 13.38 8.91 -3.57
CA GLN A 103 14.36 8.88 -2.50
C GLN A 103 14.30 7.58 -1.70
N LEU A 104 13.08 7.12 -1.39
CA LEU A 104 12.85 5.85 -0.69
C LEU A 104 13.31 4.68 -1.56
N MET A 105 12.87 4.59 -2.81
CA MET A 105 13.22 3.48 -3.70
C MET A 105 14.71 3.40 -4.00
N THR A 106 15.39 4.54 -4.14
CA THR A 106 16.86 4.56 -4.28
C THR A 106 17.55 3.96 -3.04
N THR A 107 17.04 4.25 -1.85
CA THR A 107 17.54 3.67 -0.60
C THR A 107 17.24 2.17 -0.55
N MET A 108 16.03 1.74 -0.90
CA MET A 108 15.64 0.32 -0.90
C MET A 108 16.45 -0.51 -1.90
N ILE A 109 16.69 0.01 -3.10
CA ILE A 109 17.54 -0.64 -4.13
C ILE A 109 18.97 -0.81 -3.60
N ARG A 110 19.52 0.22 -2.97
CA ARG A 110 20.86 0.15 -2.35
C ARG A 110 20.89 -0.92 -1.26
N LEU A 111 19.92 -0.93 -0.36
CA LEU A 111 19.81 -1.92 0.72
C LEU A 111 19.67 -3.35 0.20
N ALA A 112 18.91 -3.55 -0.88
CA ALA A 112 18.76 -4.86 -1.51
C ALA A 112 20.06 -5.32 -2.20
N SER A 113 20.79 -4.38 -2.82
CA SER A 113 22.06 -4.66 -3.54
C SER A 113 23.23 -4.92 -2.59
N GLU A 114 23.20 -4.35 -1.39
CA GLU A 114 24.22 -4.54 -0.37
C GLU A 114 23.93 -5.78 0.49
N ALA A 115 24.97 -6.45 1.01
CA ALA A 115 24.79 -7.44 2.06
C ALA A 115 24.40 -6.70 3.37
N PRO A 116 23.33 -7.11 4.07
CA PRO A 116 22.95 -6.43 5.31
C PRO A 116 24.08 -6.56 6.33
N LYS A 117 24.70 -5.44 6.71
CA LYS A 117 25.70 -5.37 7.81
C LYS A 117 25.03 -5.21 9.19
N GLY A 118 23.81 -5.72 9.35
CA GLY A 118 23.05 -5.69 10.58
C GLY A 118 21.78 -6.52 10.42
N GLU A 119 21.37 -7.22 11.48
CA GLU A 119 20.15 -8.02 11.51
C GLU A 119 18.94 -7.17 11.09
N PRO A 120 17.95 -7.75 10.36
CA PRO A 120 16.68 -7.08 10.11
C PRO A 120 16.04 -6.77 11.46
N SER A 121 16.16 -5.51 11.88
CA SER A 121 15.53 -5.02 13.09
C SER A 121 14.03 -5.27 13.00
N GLN A 122 13.54 -6.20 13.81
CA GLN A 122 12.13 -6.53 14.02
C GLN A 122 11.30 -5.35 14.59
N ALA A 123 11.74 -4.10 14.40
CA ALA A 123 11.16 -2.90 14.98
C ALA A 123 10.06 -2.23 14.12
N LEU A 124 9.75 -2.73 12.92
CA LEU A 124 8.67 -2.18 12.08
C LEU A 124 7.29 -2.82 12.34
N VAL A 125 7.24 -3.94 13.06
CA VAL A 125 6.04 -4.39 13.76
C VAL A 125 6.21 -3.95 15.22
N PRO A 126 5.44 -2.98 15.74
CA PRO A 126 5.51 -2.68 17.16
C PRO A 126 5.18 -3.97 17.92
N ALA A 127 6.13 -4.47 18.70
CA ALA A 127 5.98 -5.62 19.60
C ALA A 127 4.76 -5.51 20.55
N ALA A 128 4.11 -4.34 20.59
CA ALA A 128 2.86 -4.10 21.30
C ALA A 128 1.63 -4.85 20.73
N THR A 129 1.62 -5.29 19.46
CA THR A 129 0.43 -5.98 18.90
C THR A 129 0.44 -7.49 19.10
N VAL A 130 1.61 -8.11 19.29
CA VAL A 130 1.70 -9.56 19.52
C VAL A 130 1.34 -9.93 20.96
N ALA A 131 1.70 -9.07 21.92
CA ALA A 131 1.39 -9.29 23.34
C ALA A 131 -0.11 -9.14 23.66
N GLU A 132 -0.84 -8.27 22.95
CA GLU A 132 -2.28 -8.08 23.15
C GLU A 132 -3.10 -9.25 22.57
N ALA A 133 -2.62 -9.85 21.46
CA ALA A 133 -3.30 -10.96 20.78
C ALA A 133 -3.21 -12.29 21.56
N GLU A 134 -2.08 -12.57 22.21
CA GLU A 134 -1.91 -13.81 23.00
C GLU A 134 -2.74 -13.83 24.29
N ASN A 135 -3.05 -12.66 24.88
CA ASN A 135 -3.82 -12.59 26.11
C ASN A 135 -5.33 -12.74 25.88
N ASN A 136 -5.84 -12.36 24.70
CA ASN A 136 -7.27 -12.42 24.39
C ASN A 136 -7.72 -13.78 23.81
N ALA A 137 -6.77 -14.66 23.45
CA ALA A 137 -7.06 -16.04 23.00
C ALA A 137 -7.19 -17.05 24.15
N LYS A 138 -6.96 -16.62 25.41
CA LYS A 138 -7.09 -17.45 26.63
C LYS A 138 -8.27 -17.04 27.52
N LYS A 139 -9.21 -16.25 27.01
CA LYS A 139 -10.45 -15.89 27.68
C LYS A 139 -11.64 -16.36 26.86
#